data_AF-A0A9P5XPS3-F1
#
_entry.id   AF-A0A9P5XPS3-F1
#
_cell.length_a   1.000
_cell.length_b   1.000
_cell.length_c   1.000
_cell.angle_alpha   90.00
_cell.angle_beta   90.00
_cell.angle_gamma   90.00
#
_symmetry.space_group_name_H-M   'P 1'
#
loop_
_entity.id
_entity.type
_entity.pdbx_description
1 polymer ?
#
loop_
_entity_poly.entity_id
_entity_poly.type
_entity_poly.pdbx_seq_one_letter_code
_entity_poly.pdbx_strand_id
1 'polypeptide(L)'
;MNTDDTSKLNVSLEPHLVETLKPLLDLLPTVLSAELGSYVSETPKDIIPYSNLLAISQWSRTSEGQEKLRTYTPPLDASAYTMVSLLAGVKTSPERKFGTYAPPPEPEQLAEQQKRERQEITTILNALLSIVGAGFATWWAADRLHWKDQWRVLLALAASLIVAIAEGGLFIILRSRQDALNSSSHRRPRVKATSARHKKIEDDVDGTTETHINVGSQSSKESGTNNLRQRRL
;
A
#
# COMPACT_ATOMS: atom_id res chain seq x y z
N MET A 1 -29.49 -6.46 6.20
CA MET A 1 -28.51 -5.65 6.97
C MET A 1 -28.07 -6.54 8.12
N ASN A 2 -26.83 -7.04 8.09
CA ASN A 2 -26.38 -8.04 9.06
C ASN A 2 -26.30 -7.39 10.45
N THR A 3 -27.01 -7.95 11.42
CA THR A 3 -27.02 -7.50 12.82
C THR A 3 -25.65 -7.66 13.50
N ASP A 4 -24.77 -8.48 12.93
CA ASP A 4 -23.41 -8.71 13.44
C ASP A 4 -22.46 -7.51 13.29
N ASP A 5 -22.67 -6.64 12.30
CA ASP A 5 -21.80 -5.49 12.08
C ASP A 5 -22.11 -4.36 13.08
N THR A 6 -23.37 -4.26 13.54
CA THR A 6 -23.80 -3.25 14.51
C THR A 6 -23.32 -3.50 15.93
N SER A 7 -23.03 -4.76 16.28
CA SER A 7 -22.51 -5.14 17.59
C SER A 7 -21.03 -4.75 17.80
N LYS A 8 -20.30 -4.50 16.71
CA LYS A 8 -18.89 -4.07 16.75
C LYS A 8 -18.73 -2.54 16.69
N LEU A 9 -19.82 -1.81 16.49
CA LEU A 9 -19.78 -0.37 16.35
C LEU A 9 -19.85 0.29 17.72
N ASN A 10 -18.77 0.95 18.12
CA ASN A 10 -18.75 1.79 19.31
C ASN A 10 -19.02 3.25 18.94
N VAL A 11 -19.75 3.93 19.82
CA VAL A 11 -20.17 5.31 19.63
C VAL A 11 -19.78 6.13 20.86
N SER A 12 -19.37 7.37 20.60
CA SER A 12 -19.05 8.32 21.67
C SER A 12 -20.32 8.69 22.45
N LEU A 13 -20.27 8.55 23.76
CA LEU A 13 -21.35 8.89 24.69
C LEU A 13 -21.17 10.35 25.14
N GLU A 14 -21.85 11.26 24.46
CA GLU A 14 -21.78 12.69 24.79
C GLU A 14 -22.52 13.01 26.11
N PRO A 15 -22.11 14.04 26.88
CA PRO A 15 -22.67 14.33 28.21
C PRO A 15 -24.19 14.53 28.22
N HIS A 16 -24.71 15.24 27.21
CA HIS A 16 -26.16 15.47 27.07
C HIS A 16 -26.94 14.16 26.85
N LEU A 17 -26.32 13.18 26.18
CA LEU A 17 -26.94 11.89 25.94
C LEU A 17 -27.00 11.08 27.23
N VAL A 18 -25.95 11.14 28.07
CA VAL A 18 -25.96 10.57 29.42
C VAL A 18 -27.11 11.15 30.25
N GLU A 19 -27.29 12.47 30.25
CA GLU A 19 -28.38 13.14 30.97
C GLU A 19 -29.76 12.67 30.51
N THR A 20 -29.96 12.48 29.20
CA THR A 20 -31.23 11.99 28.65
C THR A 20 -31.51 10.52 28.95
N LEU A 21 -30.46 9.71 29.12
CA LEU A 21 -30.55 8.26 29.38
C LEU A 21 -30.70 7.91 30.86
N LYS A 22 -30.23 8.76 31.78
CA LYS A 22 -30.38 8.59 33.23
C LYS A 22 -31.81 8.23 33.67
N PRO A 23 -32.87 8.98 33.29
CA PRO A 23 -34.23 8.66 33.74
C PRO A 23 -34.79 7.36 33.14
N LEU A 24 -34.21 6.83 32.07
CA LEU A 24 -34.66 5.58 31.46
C LEU A 24 -34.24 4.33 32.24
N LEU A 25 -33.23 4.42 33.13
CA LEU A 25 -32.71 3.26 33.84
C LEU A 25 -33.77 2.53 34.65
N ASP A 26 -34.72 3.27 35.23
CA ASP A 26 -35.80 2.72 36.07
C ASP A 26 -36.97 2.16 35.24
N LEU A 27 -37.05 2.53 33.96
CA LEU A 27 -38.17 2.18 33.06
C LEU A 27 -37.86 0.99 32.14
N LEU A 28 -36.57 0.78 31.86
CA LEU A 28 -36.11 -0.24 30.94
C LEU A 28 -36.30 -1.65 31.50
N PRO A 29 -36.44 -2.67 30.62
CA PRO A 29 -36.35 -4.06 31.01
C PRO A 29 -35.04 -4.35 31.77
N THR A 30 -35.10 -5.21 32.78
CA THR A 30 -33.99 -5.50 33.71
C THR A 30 -32.66 -5.84 33.03
N VAL A 31 -32.71 -6.47 31.86
CA VAL A 31 -31.52 -6.81 31.06
C VAL A 31 -30.86 -5.54 30.49
N LEU A 32 -31.65 -4.67 29.86
CA LEU A 32 -31.16 -3.44 29.23
C LEU A 32 -30.73 -2.39 30.27
N SER A 33 -31.43 -2.32 31.41
CA SER A 33 -31.05 -1.39 32.49
C SER A 33 -29.72 -1.79 33.14
N ALA A 34 -29.46 -3.09 33.32
CA ALA A 34 -28.18 -3.59 33.83
C ALA A 34 -27.01 -3.25 32.89
N GLU A 35 -27.20 -3.45 31.57
CA GLU A 35 -26.18 -3.11 30.59
C GLU A 35 -25.93 -1.59 30.53
N LEU A 36 -26.99 -0.79 30.45
CA LEU A 36 -26.90 0.67 30.37
C LEU A 36 -26.32 1.29 31.65
N GLY A 37 -26.66 0.73 32.81
CA GLY A 37 -26.17 1.20 34.11
C GLY A 37 -24.65 1.21 34.20
N SER A 38 -23.98 0.26 33.53
CA SER A 38 -22.51 0.18 33.50
C SER A 38 -21.83 1.33 32.74
N TYR A 39 -22.56 2.07 31.89
CA TYR A 39 -22.07 3.20 31.11
C TYR A 39 -22.48 4.55 31.69
N VAL A 40 -23.60 4.61 32.42
CA VAL A 40 -24.22 5.83 32.98
C VAL A 40 -23.85 6.07 34.47
N SER A 41 -23.08 5.16 35.08
CA SER A 41 -22.60 5.25 36.48
C SER A 41 -21.71 6.49 36.75
N GLU A 42 -21.34 6.72 38.03
CA GLU A 42 -20.55 7.88 38.50
C GLU A 42 -19.24 8.12 37.73
N THR A 43 -18.67 7.08 37.11
CA THR A 43 -17.59 7.18 36.14
C THR A 43 -18.13 6.93 34.72
N PRO A 44 -18.66 7.96 34.05
CA PRO A 44 -19.23 7.78 32.72
C PRO A 44 -18.15 7.30 31.76
N LYS A 45 -18.44 6.21 31.05
CA LYS A 45 -17.58 5.76 29.96
C LYS A 45 -17.93 6.57 28.74
N ASP A 46 -16.93 7.20 28.13
CA ASP A 46 -17.10 8.00 26.91
C ASP A 46 -17.52 7.18 25.68
N ILE A 47 -17.60 5.85 25.80
CA ILE A 47 -17.85 4.93 24.69
C ILE A 47 -18.93 3.91 25.08
N ILE A 48 -19.98 3.83 24.27
CA ILE A 48 -21.07 2.85 24.39
C ILE A 48 -21.23 2.04 23.09
N PRO A 49 -21.54 0.74 23.16
CA PRO A 49 -21.91 -0.05 21.98
C PRO A 49 -23.19 0.47 21.33
N TYR A 50 -23.19 0.58 20.00
CA TYR A 50 -24.35 1.01 19.22
C TYR A 50 -25.56 0.09 19.39
N SER A 51 -25.32 -1.22 19.55
CA SER A 51 -26.35 -2.23 19.79
C SER A 51 -27.27 -1.87 20.96
N ASN A 52 -26.71 -1.29 22.03
CA ASN A 52 -27.44 -0.98 23.25
C ASN A 52 -28.38 0.22 23.02
N LEU A 53 -27.89 1.23 22.32
CA LEU A 53 -28.70 2.39 21.93
C LEU A 53 -29.78 2.00 20.91
N LEU A 54 -29.49 1.07 20.01
CA LEU A 54 -30.45 0.51 19.08
C LEU A 54 -31.55 -0.30 19.80
N ALA A 55 -31.19 -1.09 20.81
CA ALA A 55 -32.16 -1.83 21.61
C ALA A 55 -33.10 -0.88 22.36
N ILE A 56 -32.58 0.22 22.92
CA ILE A 56 -33.39 1.26 23.56
C ILE A 56 -34.31 1.95 22.55
N SER A 57 -33.81 2.27 21.36
CA SER A 57 -34.63 2.91 20.32
C SER A 57 -35.72 1.97 19.78
N GLN A 58 -35.47 0.66 19.73
CA GLN A 58 -36.48 -0.34 19.41
C GLN A 58 -37.51 -0.49 20.54
N TRP A 59 -37.07 -0.57 21.79
CA TRP A 59 -37.95 -0.68 22.95
C TRP A 59 -38.90 0.53 23.07
N SER A 60 -38.40 1.76 22.88
CA SER A 60 -39.23 2.97 22.92
C SER A 60 -40.31 3.04 21.82
N ARG A 61 -40.18 2.24 20.76
CA ARG A 61 -41.20 2.10 19.70
C ARG A 61 -42.28 1.06 20.01
N THR A 62 -42.05 0.19 20.99
CA THR A 62 -43.05 -0.78 21.44
C THR A 62 -44.17 -0.11 22.20
N SER A 63 -45.37 -0.69 22.19
CA SER A 63 -46.52 -0.18 22.94
C SER A 63 -46.24 -0.11 24.45
N GLU A 64 -45.56 -1.12 25.00
CA GLU A 64 -45.15 -1.18 26.41
C GLU A 64 -44.19 -0.02 26.76
N GLY A 65 -43.18 0.21 25.92
CA GLY A 65 -42.22 1.30 26.12
C GLY A 65 -42.90 2.67 26.07
N GLN A 66 -43.80 2.89 25.10
CA GLN A 66 -44.54 4.15 24.98
C GLN A 66 -45.46 4.42 26.17
N GLU A 67 -46.16 3.40 26.67
CA GLU A 67 -47.02 3.52 27.83
C GLU A 67 -46.20 3.88 29.07
N LYS A 68 -45.10 3.16 29.33
CA LYS A 68 -44.21 3.43 30.47
C LYS A 68 -43.64 4.85 30.44
N LEU A 69 -43.17 5.31 29.28
CA LEU A 69 -42.62 6.67 29.11
C LEU A 69 -43.67 7.76 29.38
N ARG A 70 -44.92 7.53 28.97
CA ARG A 70 -46.03 8.47 29.20
C ARG A 70 -46.49 8.51 30.64
N THR A 71 -46.45 7.37 31.34
CA THR A 71 -46.85 7.28 32.75
C THR A 71 -45.80 7.79 33.74
N TYR A 72 -44.56 8.00 33.29
CA TYR A 72 -43.48 8.51 34.12
C TYR A 72 -43.71 9.97 34.53
N THR A 73 -43.20 10.37 35.70
CA THR A 73 -43.31 11.74 36.22
C THR A 73 -41.91 12.32 36.46
N PRO A 74 -41.48 13.35 35.70
CA PRO A 74 -42.20 14.09 34.66
C PRO A 74 -42.41 13.27 33.37
N PRO A 75 -43.48 13.54 32.59
CA PRO A 75 -43.76 12.79 31.37
C PRO A 75 -42.63 12.94 30.36
N LEU A 76 -42.12 11.81 29.88
CA LEU A 76 -41.02 11.74 28.93
C LEU A 76 -41.56 11.64 27.50
N ASP A 77 -40.97 12.40 26.58
CA ASP A 77 -41.36 12.32 25.17
C ASP A 77 -40.78 11.04 24.53
N ALA A 78 -41.66 10.11 24.16
CA ALA A 78 -41.27 8.89 23.47
C ALA A 78 -40.55 9.17 22.14
N SER A 79 -40.88 10.26 21.45
CA SER A 79 -40.30 10.59 20.15
C SER A 79 -38.80 10.87 20.24
N ALA A 80 -38.36 11.54 21.32
CA ALA A 80 -36.95 11.80 21.61
C ALA A 80 -36.13 10.51 21.71
N TYR A 81 -36.71 9.44 22.26
CA TYR A 81 -36.04 8.15 22.46
C TYR A 81 -36.00 7.27 21.21
N THR A 82 -36.96 7.44 20.29
CA THR A 82 -36.99 6.66 19.03
C THR A 82 -35.79 6.92 18.12
N MET A 83 -35.11 8.05 18.29
CA MET A 83 -33.96 8.49 17.48
C MET A 83 -32.67 8.60 18.29
N VAL A 84 -32.61 8.08 19.53
CA VAL A 84 -31.38 8.14 20.36
C VAL A 84 -30.18 7.48 19.68
N SER A 85 -30.42 6.43 18.89
CA SER A 85 -29.36 5.79 18.09
C SER A 85 -28.84 6.69 16.96
N LEU A 86 -29.61 7.68 16.49
CA LEU A 86 -29.16 8.68 15.52
C LEU A 86 -28.47 9.86 16.20
N LEU A 87 -28.87 10.15 17.44
CA LEU A 87 -28.32 11.24 18.25
C LEU A 87 -26.95 10.88 18.84
N ALA A 88 -26.70 9.59 19.05
CA ALA A 88 -25.39 9.10 19.43
C ALA A 88 -24.42 9.25 18.25
N GLY A 89 -23.75 10.41 18.23
CA GLY A 89 -22.41 10.62 17.70
C GLY A 89 -22.26 10.67 16.19
N VAL A 90 -21.84 11.86 15.72
CA VAL A 90 -21.16 12.11 14.43
C VAL A 90 -19.77 11.41 14.36
N LYS A 91 -19.28 10.90 15.49
CA LYS A 91 -18.00 10.17 15.62
C LYS A 91 -18.26 8.69 15.87
N THR A 92 -18.28 7.91 14.80
CA THR A 92 -18.25 6.44 14.85
C THR A 92 -16.82 5.95 15.07
N SER A 93 -16.60 5.06 16.04
CA SER A 93 -15.30 4.45 16.34
C SER A 93 -14.16 5.45 16.66
N PRO A 94 -14.30 6.27 17.73
CA PRO A 94 -13.23 7.18 18.18
C PRO A 94 -11.91 6.44 18.51
N GLU A 95 -11.99 5.16 18.88
CA GLU A 95 -10.83 4.30 19.14
C GLU A 95 -10.12 3.79 17.88
N ARG A 96 -10.74 3.92 16.70
CA ARG A 96 -10.18 3.41 15.45
C ARG A 96 -9.11 4.37 14.94
N LYS A 97 -7.85 4.07 15.29
CA LYS A 97 -6.69 4.71 14.67
C LYS A 97 -6.72 4.42 13.16
N PHE A 98 -6.98 5.44 12.36
CA PHE A 98 -6.75 5.35 10.91
C PHE A 98 -5.29 4.93 10.71
N GLY A 99 -5.05 3.90 9.90
CA GLY A 99 -3.70 3.41 9.65
C GLY A 99 -2.79 4.55 9.18
N THR A 100 -1.49 4.47 9.49
CA THR A 100 -0.51 5.44 9.00
C THR A 100 -0.59 5.53 7.49
N TYR A 101 -0.92 6.71 6.96
CA TYR A 101 -0.95 6.95 5.52
C TYR A 101 0.45 6.70 4.95
N ALA A 102 0.58 5.69 4.10
CA ALA A 102 1.76 5.48 3.29
C ALA A 102 1.55 6.20 1.94
N PRO A 103 2.30 7.28 1.64
CA PRO A 103 2.17 7.95 0.36
C PRO A 103 2.52 6.99 -0.79
N PRO A 104 1.91 7.16 -1.98
CA PRO A 104 2.32 6.42 -3.17
C PRO A 104 3.83 6.58 -3.41
N PRO A 105 4.54 5.50 -3.79
CA PRO A 105 5.96 5.58 -4.06
C PRO A 105 6.24 6.61 -5.16
N GLU A 106 7.28 7.40 -4.97
CA GLU A 106 7.71 8.41 -5.94
C GLU A 106 8.04 7.75 -7.29
N PRO A 107 7.76 8.42 -8.42
CA PRO A 107 7.99 7.85 -9.76
C PRO A 107 9.46 7.46 -10.00
N GLU A 108 10.39 8.12 -9.33
CA GLU A 108 11.82 7.79 -9.39
C GLU A 108 12.12 6.41 -8.77
N GLN A 109 11.50 6.09 -7.64
CA GLN A 109 11.68 4.80 -6.95
C GLN A 109 11.09 3.65 -7.77
N LEU A 110 9.94 3.89 -8.41
CA LEU A 110 9.33 2.93 -9.32
C LEU A 110 10.22 2.67 -10.55
N ALA A 111 10.84 3.71 -11.11
CA ALA A 111 11.76 3.55 -12.24
C ALA A 111 13.02 2.76 -11.87
N GLU A 112 13.56 2.95 -10.66
CA GLU A 112 14.69 2.17 -10.16
C GLU A 112 14.34 0.70 -9.94
N GLN A 113 13.15 0.42 -9.37
CA GLN A 113 12.67 -0.95 -9.19
C GLN A 113 12.51 -1.66 -10.55
N GLN A 114 11.89 -1.02 -11.53
CA GLN A 114 11.73 -1.58 -12.87
C GLN A 114 13.07 -1.85 -13.56
N LYS A 115 14.09 -1.01 -13.33
CA LYS A 115 15.45 -1.26 -13.87
C LYS A 115 16.08 -2.49 -13.23
N ARG A 116 15.95 -2.67 -11.91
CA ARG A 116 16.46 -3.84 -11.19
C ARG A 116 15.77 -5.12 -11.67
N GLU A 117 14.43 -5.09 -11.77
CA GLU A 117 13.64 -6.22 -12.28
C GLU A 117 14.09 -6.65 -13.68
N ARG A 118 14.29 -5.70 -14.60
CA ARG A 118 14.79 -6.01 -15.95
C ARG A 118 16.18 -6.64 -15.93
N GLN A 119 17.08 -6.13 -15.09
CA GLN A 119 18.43 -6.68 -14.96
C GLN A 119 18.40 -8.12 -14.43
N GLU A 120 17.57 -8.40 -13.43
CA GLU A 120 17.38 -9.73 -12.88
C GLU A 120 16.84 -10.71 -13.93
N ILE A 121 15.80 -10.30 -14.67
CA ILE A 121 15.23 -11.10 -15.76
C ILE A 121 16.28 -11.41 -16.83
N THR A 122 17.06 -10.41 -17.27
CA THR A 122 18.10 -10.63 -18.28
C THR A 122 19.21 -11.55 -17.80
N THR A 123 19.55 -11.51 -16.52
CA THR A 123 20.58 -12.38 -15.93
C THR A 123 20.10 -13.84 -15.92
N ILE A 124 18.84 -14.07 -15.53
CA ILE A 124 18.23 -15.41 -15.54
C ILE A 124 18.18 -15.97 -16.97
N LEU A 125 17.79 -15.14 -17.94
CA LEU A 125 17.77 -15.55 -19.35
C LEU A 125 19.16 -15.91 -19.89
N ASN A 126 20.18 -15.12 -19.56
CA ASN A 126 21.55 -15.41 -19.97
C ASN A 126 22.06 -16.73 -19.38
N ALA A 127 21.82 -16.96 -18.09
CA ALA A 127 22.20 -18.21 -17.43
C ALA A 127 21.48 -19.42 -18.05
N LEU A 128 20.18 -19.31 -18.33
CA LEU A 128 19.41 -20.37 -18.97
C LEU A 128 19.94 -20.68 -20.37
N LEU A 129 20.23 -19.63 -21.16
CA LEU A 129 20.78 -19.79 -22.51
C LEU A 129 22.16 -20.44 -22.48
N SER A 130 23.03 -20.08 -21.53
CA SER A 130 24.35 -20.73 -21.33
C SER A 130 24.20 -22.22 -21.04
N ILE A 131 23.30 -22.60 -20.13
CA ILE A 131 23.09 -24.01 -19.72
C ILE A 131 22.55 -24.84 -20.89
N VAL A 132 21.53 -24.34 -21.59
CA VAL A 132 20.92 -25.04 -22.73
C VAL A 132 21.89 -25.08 -23.90
N GLY A 133 22.59 -23.99 -24.19
CA GLY A 133 23.58 -23.91 -25.27
C GLY A 133 24.73 -24.88 -25.07
N ALA A 134 25.28 -24.97 -23.86
CA ALA A 134 26.35 -25.91 -23.54
C ALA A 134 25.90 -27.37 -23.62
N GLY A 135 24.70 -27.68 -23.13
CA GLY A 135 24.13 -29.03 -23.24
C GLY A 135 23.88 -29.42 -24.69
N PHE A 136 23.28 -28.52 -25.49
CA PHE A 136 23.01 -28.74 -26.91
C PHE A 136 24.29 -28.88 -27.73
N ALA A 137 25.29 -28.02 -27.51
CA ALA A 137 26.59 -28.12 -28.17
C ALA A 137 27.29 -29.45 -27.87
N THR A 138 27.23 -29.90 -26.61
CA THR A 138 27.81 -31.18 -26.18
C THR A 138 27.07 -32.36 -26.81
N TRP A 139 25.73 -32.32 -26.83
CA TRP A 139 24.91 -33.32 -27.48
C TRP A 139 25.21 -33.41 -28.99
N TRP A 140 25.30 -32.26 -29.67
CA TRP A 140 25.62 -32.18 -31.08
C TRP A 140 27.03 -32.69 -31.40
N ALA A 141 28.02 -32.35 -30.58
CA ALA A 141 29.38 -32.87 -30.72
C ALA A 141 29.42 -34.40 -30.53
N ALA A 142 28.73 -34.93 -29.52
CA ALA A 142 28.64 -36.37 -29.29
C ALA A 142 27.89 -37.11 -30.41
N ASP A 143 26.94 -36.43 -31.09
CA ASP A 143 26.28 -36.97 -32.27
C ASP A 143 27.26 -37.23 -33.42
N ARG A 144 28.11 -36.24 -33.73
CA ARG A 144 29.14 -36.34 -34.77
C ARG A 144 30.15 -37.46 -34.53
N LEU A 145 30.44 -37.79 -33.26
CA LEU A 145 31.37 -38.85 -32.88
C LEU A 145 30.76 -40.27 -32.93
N HIS A 146 29.49 -40.42 -33.34
CA HIS A 146 28.79 -41.71 -33.42
C HIS A 146 28.77 -42.49 -32.09
N TRP A 147 28.77 -41.78 -30.96
CA TRP A 147 28.66 -42.41 -29.63
C TRP A 147 27.24 -42.96 -29.41
N LYS A 148 27.11 -44.03 -28.60
CA LYS A 148 25.79 -44.58 -28.24
C LYS A 148 24.93 -43.50 -27.59
N ASP A 149 23.63 -43.49 -27.88
CA ASP A 149 22.71 -42.43 -27.41
C ASP A 149 22.71 -42.22 -25.89
N GLN A 150 22.95 -43.30 -25.13
CA GLN A 150 23.09 -43.25 -23.67
C GLN A 150 24.21 -42.30 -23.22
N TRP A 151 25.36 -42.30 -23.89
CA TRP A 151 26.50 -41.45 -23.55
C TRP A 151 26.29 -40.00 -23.98
N ARG A 152 25.55 -39.76 -25.08
CA ARG A 152 25.26 -38.41 -25.58
C ARG A 152 24.45 -37.61 -24.56
N VAL A 153 23.39 -38.21 -24.01
CA VAL A 153 22.53 -37.57 -23.01
C VAL A 153 23.29 -37.34 -21.70
N LEU A 154 24.07 -38.34 -21.26
CA LEU A 154 24.81 -38.28 -20.00
C LEU A 154 25.86 -37.16 -20.01
N LEU A 155 26.56 -36.97 -21.13
CA LEU A 155 27.54 -35.90 -21.29
C LEU A 155 26.91 -34.52 -21.47
N ALA A 156 25.80 -34.42 -22.20
CA ALA A 156 25.06 -33.17 -22.32
C ALA A 156 24.55 -32.69 -20.95
N LEU A 157 24.01 -33.59 -20.13
CA LEU A 157 23.56 -33.29 -18.77
C LEU A 157 24.75 -32.89 -17.88
N ALA A 158 25.86 -33.62 -17.95
CA ALA A 158 27.08 -33.29 -17.19
C ALA A 158 27.62 -31.89 -17.54
N ALA A 159 27.67 -31.56 -18.84
CA ALA A 159 28.12 -30.24 -19.30
C ALA A 159 27.17 -29.12 -18.83
N SER A 160 25.86 -29.29 -18.99
CA SER A 160 24.86 -28.33 -18.47
C SER A 160 24.96 -28.16 -16.95
N LEU A 161 25.21 -29.24 -16.21
CA LEU A 161 25.35 -29.19 -14.74
C LEU A 161 26.60 -28.40 -14.32
N ILE A 162 27.74 -28.63 -14.97
CA ILE A 162 28.99 -27.88 -14.69
C ILE A 162 28.78 -26.39 -14.95
N VAL A 163 28.14 -26.04 -16.07
CA VAL A 163 27.83 -24.64 -16.42
C VAL A 163 26.86 -24.03 -15.41
N ALA A 164 25.82 -24.76 -15.00
CA ALA A 164 24.88 -24.30 -13.98
C ALA A 164 25.57 -24.01 -12.63
N ILE A 165 26.52 -24.86 -12.21
CA ILE A 165 27.30 -24.62 -11.00
C ILE A 165 28.21 -23.40 -11.14
N ALA A 166 28.87 -23.24 -12.30
CA ALA A 166 29.74 -22.09 -12.56
C ALA A 166 28.97 -20.76 -12.56
N GLU A 167 27.84 -20.70 -13.28
CA GLU A 167 26.94 -19.53 -13.31
C GLU A 167 26.34 -19.26 -11.92
N GLY A 168 25.93 -20.31 -11.20
CA GLY A 168 25.42 -20.19 -9.82
C GLY A 168 26.46 -19.62 -8.85
N GLY A 169 27.72 -20.06 -8.95
CA GLY A 169 28.82 -19.52 -8.17
C GLY A 169 29.09 -18.03 -8.49
N LEU A 170 29.09 -17.68 -9.77
CA LEU A 170 29.25 -16.28 -10.21
C LEU A 170 28.10 -15.40 -9.70
N PHE A 171 26.86 -15.90 -9.76
CA PHE A 171 25.68 -15.21 -9.26
C PHE A 171 25.77 -14.95 -7.75
N ILE A 172 26.21 -15.93 -6.95
CA ILE A 172 26.40 -15.76 -5.50
C ILE A 172 27.41 -14.65 -5.19
N ILE A 173 28.54 -14.63 -5.89
CA ILE A 173 29.57 -13.60 -5.71
C ILE A 173 29.03 -12.22 -6.09
N LEU A 174 28.32 -12.11 -7.22
CA LEU A 174 27.75 -10.85 -7.67
C LEU A 174 26.70 -10.32 -6.69
N ARG A 175 25.81 -11.19 -6.20
CA ARG A 175 24.79 -10.85 -5.21
C ARG A 175 25.42 -10.37 -3.91
N SER A 176 26.46 -11.07 -3.42
CA SER A 176 27.18 -10.67 -2.21
C SER A 176 27.79 -9.26 -2.30
N ARG A 177 28.26 -8.86 -3.49
CA ARG A 177 28.78 -7.52 -3.76
C ARG A 177 27.68 -6.46 -3.81
N GLN A 178 26.54 -6.78 -4.41
CA GLN A 178 25.39 -5.87 -4.45
C GLN A 178 24.81 -5.63 -3.05
N ASP A 179 24.73 -6.66 -2.22
CA ASP A 179 24.25 -6.55 -0.83
C ASP A 179 25.20 -5.67 0.03
N ALA A 180 26.52 -5.77 -0.20
CA ALA A 180 27.52 -4.90 0.45
C ALA A 180 27.42 -3.43 0.01
N LEU A 181 27.10 -3.16 -1.26
CA LEU A 181 26.89 -1.80 -1.78
C LEU A 181 25.59 -1.17 -1.26
N ASN A 182 24.51 -1.95 -1.21
CA ASN A 182 23.22 -1.48 -0.70
C ASN A 182 23.27 -1.19 0.81
N SER A 183 23.97 -2.01 1.59
CA SER A 183 24.13 -1.83 3.05
C SER A 183 25.06 -0.67 3.43
N SER A 184 26.03 -0.31 2.58
CA SER A 184 26.95 0.81 2.84
C SER A 184 26.37 2.20 2.48
N SER A 185 25.28 2.26 1.71
CA SER A 185 24.57 3.51 1.38
C SER A 185 23.95 4.19 2.62
N HIS A 186 23.61 3.43 3.67
CA HIS A 186 23.09 3.98 4.93
C HIS A 186 24.15 4.44 5.94
N ARG A 187 25.45 4.32 5.65
CA ARG A 187 26.53 4.68 6.59
C ARG A 187 27.38 5.88 6.19
N ARG A 188 27.04 6.62 5.13
CA ARG A 188 27.74 7.88 4.83
C ARG A 188 27.01 9.07 5.43
N PRO A 189 27.61 9.82 6.38
CA PRO A 189 27.08 11.12 6.75
C PRO A 189 27.13 12.00 5.50
N ARG A 190 25.94 12.50 5.14
CA ARG A 190 25.68 13.49 4.11
C ARG A 190 26.49 14.75 4.40
N VAL A 191 27.73 14.82 3.89
CA VAL A 191 28.43 16.09 3.79
C VAL A 191 27.66 16.92 2.77
N LYS A 192 27.01 17.97 3.27
CA LYS A 192 26.31 18.98 2.46
C LYS A 192 27.34 19.65 1.54
N ALA A 193 27.50 19.15 0.33
CA ALA A 193 28.07 19.96 -0.74
C ALA A 193 26.96 20.94 -1.17
N THR A 194 27.04 22.12 -0.58
CA THR A 194 26.25 23.29 -0.95
C THR A 194 26.41 23.56 -2.44
N SER A 195 25.28 23.62 -3.12
CA SER A 195 25.10 24.30 -4.41
C SER A 195 25.70 25.71 -4.32
N ALA A 196 26.87 25.91 -4.94
CA ALA A 196 27.34 27.23 -5.35
C ALA A 196 27.10 27.36 -6.85
N ARG A 197 25.88 27.81 -7.17
CA ARG A 197 25.61 28.55 -8.40
C ARG A 197 26.43 29.85 -8.31
N HIS A 198 27.46 30.02 -9.13
CA HIS A 198 27.87 31.37 -9.53
C HIS A 198 28.17 31.43 -11.03
N LYS A 199 27.44 32.35 -11.63
CA LYS A 199 27.44 32.85 -13.00
C LYS A 199 28.79 33.51 -13.31
N LYS A 200 29.41 33.17 -14.43
CA LYS A 200 30.06 34.13 -15.33
C LYS A 200 30.10 33.58 -16.76
N ILE A 201 29.25 34.19 -17.58
CA ILE A 201 29.41 34.28 -19.03
C ILE A 201 30.45 35.38 -19.24
N GLU A 202 31.47 35.10 -20.03
CA GLU A 202 32.20 36.10 -20.83
C GLU A 202 32.69 35.36 -22.08
N ASP A 203 32.18 35.82 -23.22
CA ASP A 203 32.65 35.53 -24.58
C ASP A 203 34.10 36.02 -24.76
N ASP A 204 34.96 35.31 -25.51
CA ASP A 204 35.48 35.78 -26.82
C ASP A 204 36.47 34.79 -27.48
N VAL A 205 36.15 34.42 -28.72
CA VAL A 205 36.98 34.42 -29.96
C VAL A 205 38.19 33.47 -30.17
N ASP A 206 38.04 32.77 -31.30
CA ASP A 206 38.98 32.24 -32.32
C ASP A 206 39.81 30.96 -32.11
N GLY A 207 39.82 30.13 -33.17
CA GLY A 207 40.81 29.05 -33.32
C GLY A 207 40.37 27.81 -34.09
N THR A 208 40.08 27.99 -35.38
CA THR A 208 39.86 27.00 -36.46
C THR A 208 40.81 25.79 -36.50
N THR A 209 40.29 24.56 -36.69
CA THR A 209 40.71 23.54 -37.70
C THR A 209 39.90 22.24 -37.51
N GLU A 210 38.90 21.97 -38.35
CA GLU A 210 38.94 20.95 -39.43
C GLU A 210 39.43 19.56 -38.97
N THR A 211 38.56 18.55 -38.92
CA THR A 211 38.44 17.64 -40.07
C THR A 211 37.11 16.88 -40.11
N HIS A 212 36.55 16.85 -41.33
CA HIS A 212 35.51 15.97 -41.86
C HIS A 212 35.77 14.49 -41.50
N ILE A 213 34.77 13.63 -41.31
CA ILE A 213 34.11 12.87 -42.39
C ILE A 213 32.59 12.72 -42.15
N ASN A 214 31.89 13.09 -43.21
CA ASN A 214 30.48 12.94 -43.54
C ASN A 214 30.27 11.62 -44.30
N VAL A 215 29.15 10.93 -44.08
CA VAL A 215 28.24 10.20 -45.00
C VAL A 215 27.38 9.29 -44.09
N GLY A 216 26.06 9.32 -43.98
CA GLY A 216 25.01 9.90 -44.80
C GLY A 216 23.88 8.86 -44.91
N SER A 217 22.70 9.13 -44.33
CA SER A 217 21.38 8.80 -44.91
C SER A 217 20.24 9.40 -44.08
N GLN A 218 19.76 10.52 -44.64
CA GLN A 218 18.39 11.05 -44.72
C GLN A 218 17.28 9.97 -44.72
N SER A 219 15.98 10.21 -44.51
CA SER A 219 15.13 11.38 -44.22
C SER A 219 13.68 10.85 -44.18
N SER A 220 12.83 11.41 -43.30
CA SER A 220 11.43 11.87 -43.56
C SER A 220 10.72 12.00 -42.21
N LYS A 221 10.56 13.19 -41.62
CA LYS A 221 9.52 14.24 -41.86
C LYS A 221 8.09 13.82 -41.48
N GLU A 222 7.63 14.34 -40.34
CA GLU A 222 6.30 14.96 -40.09
C GLU A 222 6.33 15.54 -38.66
N SER A 223 6.50 16.85 -38.43
CA SER A 223 5.58 17.98 -38.60
C SER A 223 4.27 17.86 -37.80
N GLY A 224 4.22 18.57 -36.67
CA GLY A 224 3.05 18.63 -35.80
C GLY A 224 3.21 19.65 -34.67
N THR A 225 3.46 20.91 -35.01
CA THR A 225 3.26 22.07 -34.12
C THR A 225 1.77 22.32 -33.91
N ASN A 226 1.33 22.54 -32.67
CA ASN A 226 0.12 23.28 -32.22
C ASN A 226 -0.09 22.94 -30.72
N ASN A 227 -0.39 23.81 -29.76
CA ASN A 227 -0.76 25.21 -29.75
C ASN A 227 -0.52 25.74 -28.32
N LEU A 228 0.07 26.92 -28.20
CA LEU A 228 -0.11 27.79 -27.04
C LEU A 228 -1.56 28.27 -27.01
N ARG A 229 -2.22 28.23 -25.84
CA ARG A 229 -3.27 29.18 -25.54
C ARG A 229 -3.24 29.57 -24.07
N GLN A 230 -2.57 30.69 -23.83
CA GLN A 230 -2.89 31.61 -22.75
C GLN A 230 -4.37 31.99 -22.83
N ARG A 231 -5.04 32.07 -21.67
CA ARG A 231 -6.02 33.13 -21.45
C ARG A 231 -6.05 33.47 -19.95
N ARG A 232 -5.54 34.66 -19.63
CA ARG A 232 -5.92 35.43 -18.43
C ARG A 232 -7.37 35.90 -18.62
N LEU A 233 -8.17 35.84 -17.56
CA LEU A 233 -8.61 36.98 -16.73
C LEU A 233 -9.46 36.41 -15.59
#